data_AF-A0A5B9DA11-F1
#
_entry.id   AF-A0A5B9DA11-F1
#
_cell.length_a   1.000
_cell.length_b   1.000
_cell.length_c   1.000
_cell.angle_alpha   90.00
_cell.angle_beta   90.00
_cell.angle_gamma   90.00
#
_symmetry.space_group_name_H-M   'P 1'
#
loop_
_entity.id
_entity.type
_entity.pdbx_description
1 polymer ?
#
loop_
_entity_poly.entity_id
_entity_poly.type
_entity_poly.pdbx_seq_one_letter_code
_entity_poly.pdbx_strand_id
1 'polypeptide(L)'
;MSIFWPQYFDKNRPIRLGRRVSKEIGTDKPLVEDVLTAAKNLKYVAEIDTQSKYPRSPFDVNGLVMIDIMGQKKNWVLKKMAPEVKLAKENRISSAKLDRVKKNRKKHKAKTELLKSKIEKRKKK
;
A
#
# COMPACT_ATOMS: atom_id res chain seq x y z
N MET A 1 -14.90 -17.73 -2.68
CA MET A 1 -13.86 -16.75 -2.29
C MET A 1 -13.54 -16.83 -0.79
N SER A 2 -12.32 -16.47 -0.39
CA SER A 2 -11.87 -16.34 1.00
C SER A 2 -11.48 -14.91 1.33
N ILE A 3 -11.78 -14.47 2.55
CA ILE A 3 -11.54 -13.08 3.00
C ILE A 3 -10.13 -12.93 3.59
N PHE A 4 -9.41 -11.91 3.13
CA PHE A 4 -8.10 -11.49 3.60
C PHE A 4 -8.14 -10.04 4.02
N TRP A 5 -7.93 -9.81 5.32
CA TRP A 5 -7.84 -8.48 5.90
C TRP A 5 -6.39 -8.00 5.91
N PRO A 6 -6.11 -6.70 5.67
CA PRO A 6 -4.76 -6.15 5.83
C PRO A 6 -4.17 -6.44 7.21
N GLN A 7 -5.00 -6.41 8.26
CA GLN A 7 -4.61 -6.67 9.65
C GLN A 7 -4.05 -8.08 9.86
N TYR A 8 -4.30 -9.05 8.97
CA TYR A 8 -3.71 -10.37 9.04
C TYR A 8 -2.20 -10.36 8.82
N PHE A 9 -1.70 -9.40 8.04
CA PHE A 9 -0.30 -9.25 7.68
C PHE A 9 0.43 -8.21 8.53
N ASP A 10 -0.28 -7.46 9.38
CA ASP A 10 0.30 -6.39 10.18
C ASP A 10 1.16 -6.93 11.33
N LYS A 11 2.48 -6.74 11.24
CA LYS A 11 3.42 -7.24 12.25
C LYS A 11 3.32 -6.51 13.59
N ASN A 12 2.82 -5.28 13.61
CA ASN A 12 2.70 -4.48 14.84
C ASN A 12 1.49 -4.92 15.67
N ARG A 13 0.54 -5.64 15.07
CA ARG A 13 -0.64 -6.14 15.78
C ARG A 13 -0.33 -7.43 16.51
N PRO A 14 -0.82 -7.62 17.75
CA PRO A 14 -0.82 -8.92 18.39
C PRO A 14 -1.79 -9.88 17.67
N ILE A 15 -1.59 -11.20 17.84
CA ILE A 15 -2.45 -12.23 17.22
C ILE A 15 -3.92 -12.05 17.61
N ARG A 16 -4.19 -11.71 18.88
CA ARG A 16 -5.55 -11.44 19.37
C ARG A 16 -6.28 -10.32 18.61
N LEU A 17 -5.54 -9.36 18.04
CA LEU A 17 -6.08 -8.24 17.26
C LEU A 17 -6.03 -8.49 15.74
N GLY A 18 -5.69 -9.70 15.30
CA GLY A 18 -5.89 -10.12 13.91
C GLY A 18 -4.68 -10.66 13.19
N ARG A 19 -3.45 -10.40 13.64
CA ARG A 19 -2.25 -10.92 12.96
C ARG A 19 -2.34 -12.44 12.81
N ARG A 20 -2.18 -12.93 11.57
CA ARG A 20 -2.21 -14.37 11.24
C ARG A 20 -0.87 -14.92 10.75
N VAL A 21 0.13 -14.06 10.60
CA VAL A 21 1.49 -14.42 10.15
C VAL A 21 2.52 -14.15 11.25
N SER A 22 3.72 -14.75 11.14
CA SER A 22 4.82 -14.45 12.06
C SER A 22 5.30 -13.01 11.86
N LYS A 23 5.98 -12.44 12.87
CA LYS A 23 6.48 -11.06 12.80
C LYS A 23 7.54 -10.85 11.72
N GLU A 24 8.32 -11.89 11.43
CA GLU A 24 9.44 -11.87 10.47
C GLU A 24 8.95 -11.64 9.03
N ILE A 25 7.88 -12.33 8.65
CA ILE A 25 7.27 -12.21 7.31
C ILE A 25 6.13 -11.19 7.26
N GLY A 26 5.73 -10.65 8.41
CA GLY A 26 4.69 -9.64 8.51
C GLY A 26 5.16 -8.28 7.96
N THR A 27 4.20 -7.50 7.49
CA THR A 27 4.41 -6.16 6.94
C THR A 27 4.03 -5.10 7.96
N ASP A 28 4.77 -3.99 8.01
CA ASP A 28 4.41 -2.83 8.83
C ASP A 28 3.27 -2.04 8.15
N LYS A 29 2.15 -1.79 8.84
CA LYS A 29 1.02 -0.96 8.34
C LYS A 29 0.60 -1.31 6.89
N PRO A 30 0.18 -2.55 6.62
CA PRO A 30 -0.27 -2.96 5.30
C PRO A 30 -1.56 -2.24 4.92
N LEU A 31 -1.67 -1.81 3.66
CA LEU A 31 -2.91 -1.30 3.08
C LEU A 31 -3.66 -2.38 2.31
N VAL A 32 -4.95 -2.16 2.06
CA VAL A 32 -5.78 -3.07 1.25
C VAL A 32 -5.26 -3.23 -0.17
N GLU A 33 -4.69 -2.17 -0.75
CA GLU A 33 -4.04 -2.18 -2.07
C GLU A 33 -2.79 -3.07 -2.11
N ASP A 34 -2.02 -3.10 -1.01
CA ASP A 34 -0.82 -3.94 -0.90
C ASP A 34 -1.22 -5.43 -0.95
N VAL A 35 -2.33 -5.79 -0.29
CA VAL A 35 -2.91 -7.15 -0.31
C VAL A 35 -3.47 -7.52 -1.68
N LEU A 36 -4.19 -6.61 -2.34
CA LEU A 36 -4.72 -6.83 -3.68
C LEU A 36 -3.59 -7.06 -4.69
N THR A 37 -2.56 -6.23 -4.63
CA THR A 37 -1.40 -6.31 -5.53
C THR A 37 -0.64 -7.63 -5.30
N ALA A 38 -0.42 -8.02 -4.05
CA ALA A 38 0.19 -9.30 -3.71
C ALA A 38 -0.61 -10.50 -4.27
N ALA A 39 -1.93 -10.46 -4.18
CA ALA A 39 -2.79 -11.52 -4.72
C ALA A 39 -2.66 -11.63 -6.24
N LYS A 40 -2.67 -10.49 -6.93
CA LYS A 40 -2.51 -10.39 -8.39
C LYS A 40 -1.13 -10.84 -8.86
N ASN A 41 -0.07 -10.50 -8.12
CA ASN A 41 1.29 -10.96 -8.40
C ASN A 41 1.38 -12.49 -8.37
N LEU A 42 0.72 -13.10 -7.38
CA LEU A 42 0.61 -14.55 -7.24
C LEU A 42 -0.42 -15.22 -8.17
N LYS A 43 -1.00 -14.46 -9.11
CA LYS A 43 -1.97 -14.95 -10.11
C LYS A 43 -3.27 -15.48 -9.51
N TYR A 44 -3.64 -15.04 -8.32
CA TYR A 44 -4.98 -15.29 -7.80
C TYR A 44 -5.99 -14.30 -8.38
N VAL A 45 -7.22 -14.78 -8.57
CA VAL A 45 -8.37 -13.90 -8.80
C VAL A 45 -8.71 -13.23 -7.48
N ALA A 46 -8.70 -11.90 -7.47
CA ALA A 46 -8.88 -11.12 -6.25
C ALA A 46 -9.71 -9.86 -6.50
N GLU A 47 -10.64 -9.60 -5.59
CA GLU A 47 -11.54 -8.46 -5.57
C GLU A 47 -11.35 -7.66 -4.28
N ILE A 48 -11.55 -6.36 -4.35
CA ILE A 48 -11.40 -5.45 -3.21
C ILE A 48 -12.75 -4.86 -2.83
N ASP A 49 -13.03 -4.84 -1.54
CA ASP A 49 -14.10 -4.02 -0.95
C ASP A 49 -13.42 -2.98 -0.05
N THR A 50 -13.61 -1.70 -0.36
CA THR A 50 -12.97 -0.59 0.35
C THR A 50 -13.79 -0.08 1.54
N GLN A 51 -15.05 -0.47 1.67
CA GLN A 51 -15.98 0.03 2.69
C GLN A 51 -16.02 -0.85 3.93
N SER A 52 -15.72 -2.14 3.77
CA SER A 52 -15.70 -3.12 4.85
C SER A 52 -14.78 -2.74 6.01
N LYS A 53 -15.29 -2.83 7.24
CA LYS A 53 -14.54 -2.54 8.47
C LYS A 53 -14.14 -3.82 9.19
N TYR A 54 -12.91 -3.88 9.68
CA TYR A 54 -12.42 -5.06 10.39
C TYR A 54 -13.07 -5.15 11.78
N PRO A 55 -13.79 -6.25 12.12
CA PRO A 55 -14.60 -6.29 13.34
C PRO A 55 -13.83 -6.11 14.66
N ARG A 56 -12.57 -6.54 14.72
CA ARG A 56 -11.75 -6.39 15.94
C ARG A 56 -11.16 -4.99 16.11
N SER A 57 -11.19 -4.16 15.06
CA SER A 57 -10.78 -2.76 15.13
C SER A 57 -11.49 -1.92 14.06
N PRO A 58 -12.77 -1.53 14.28
CA PRO A 58 -13.58 -0.83 13.29
C PRO A 58 -13.13 0.60 12.96
N PHE A 59 -12.24 1.16 13.78
CA PHE A 59 -11.68 2.51 13.62
C PHE A 59 -10.40 2.53 12.76
N ASP A 60 -9.89 1.35 12.35
CA ASP A 60 -8.68 1.24 11.53
C ASP A 60 -8.93 1.50 10.05
N VAL A 61 -7.86 1.33 9.25
CA VAL A 61 -7.93 1.25 7.80
C VAL A 61 -9.06 0.33 7.33
N ASN A 62 -9.93 0.90 6.52
CA ASN A 62 -11.03 0.18 5.89
C ASN A 62 -10.52 -0.69 4.74
N GLY A 63 -11.27 -1.75 4.50
CA GLY A 63 -11.21 -2.57 3.32
C GLY A 63 -10.74 -4.00 3.56
N LEU A 64 -11.24 -4.90 2.73
CA LEU A 64 -10.86 -6.31 2.67
C LEU A 64 -10.58 -6.72 1.22
N VAL A 65 -9.86 -7.83 1.07
CA VAL A 65 -9.65 -8.47 -0.23
C VAL A 65 -10.29 -9.86 -0.20
N MET A 66 -11.14 -10.13 -1.17
CA MET A 66 -11.70 -11.46 -1.43
C MET A 66 -10.83 -12.15 -2.46
N ILE A 67 -10.21 -13.27 -2.09
CA ILE A 67 -9.29 -14.02 -2.96
C ILE A 67 -9.89 -15.39 -3.24
N ASP A 68 -9.88 -15.80 -4.50
CA ASP A 68 -10.09 -17.21 -4.84
C ASP A 68 -8.81 -17.99 -4.59
N ILE A 69 -8.86 -18.88 -3.58
CA ILE A 69 -7.71 -19.68 -3.14
C ILE A 69 -7.62 -21.01 -3.87
N MET A 70 -8.48 -21.29 -4.86
CA MET A 70 -8.37 -22.45 -5.75
C MET A 70 -8.21 -23.78 -4.99
N GLY A 71 -8.99 -23.98 -3.92
CA GLY A 71 -8.95 -25.19 -3.08
C GLY A 71 -7.79 -25.30 -2.09
N GLN A 72 -6.88 -24.33 -2.05
CA GLN A 72 -5.73 -24.35 -1.13
C GLN A 72 -6.14 -24.03 0.31
N LYS A 73 -5.32 -24.45 1.28
CA LYS A 73 -5.53 -24.11 2.70
C LYS A 73 -5.27 -22.62 2.94
N LYS A 74 -6.21 -21.93 3.59
CA LYS A 74 -6.11 -20.48 3.90
C LYS A 74 -4.81 -20.09 4.59
N ASN A 75 -4.35 -20.87 5.58
CA ASN A 75 -3.10 -20.60 6.30
C ASN A 75 -1.86 -20.70 5.39
N TRP A 76 -1.88 -21.58 4.37
CA TRP A 76 -0.79 -21.68 3.40
C TRP A 76 -0.74 -20.44 2.51
N VAL A 77 -1.90 -20.01 1.99
CA VAL A 77 -2.02 -18.79 1.18
C VAL A 77 -1.58 -17.56 1.97
N LEU A 78 -1.96 -17.44 3.26
CA LEU A 78 -1.52 -16.35 4.12
C LEU A 78 0.01 -16.26 4.22
N LYS A 79 0.69 -17.39 4.45
CA LYS A 79 2.16 -17.42 4.53
C LYS A 79 2.81 -17.08 3.19
N LYS A 80 2.25 -17.56 2.08
CA LYS A 80 2.73 -17.27 0.72
C LYS A 80 2.53 -15.81 0.31
N MET A 81 1.41 -15.21 0.71
CA MET A 81 1.06 -13.81 0.45
C MET A 81 1.90 -12.82 1.27
N ALA A 82 2.27 -13.16 2.50
CA ALA A 82 2.97 -12.25 3.41
C ALA A 82 4.23 -11.56 2.83
N PRO A 83 5.19 -12.29 2.21
CA PRO A 83 6.34 -11.65 1.58
C PRO A 83 5.95 -10.77 0.37
N GLU A 84 4.95 -11.18 -0.41
CA GLU A 84 4.45 -10.41 -1.55
C GLU A 84 3.77 -9.10 -1.13
N VAL A 85 3.04 -9.10 -0.01
CA VAL A 85 2.46 -7.89 0.58
C VAL A 85 3.56 -6.91 1.00
N LYS A 86 4.66 -7.42 1.56
CA LYS A 86 5.82 -6.61 1.93
C LYS A 86 6.44 -5.96 0.70
N LEU A 87 6.67 -6.75 -0.36
CA LEU A 87 7.22 -6.26 -1.63
C LEU A 87 6.31 -5.22 -2.29
N ALA A 88 4.99 -5.47 -2.33
CA ALA A 88 4.00 -4.54 -2.87
C ALA A 88 4.04 -3.18 -2.14
N LYS A 89 4.14 -3.21 -0.80
CA LYS A 89 4.29 -1.99 0.01
C LYS A 89 5.58 -1.24 -0.31
N GLU A 90 6.71 -1.94 -0.42
CA GLU A 90 8.01 -1.34 -0.73
C GLU A 90 7.99 -0.65 -2.10
N ASN A 91 7.37 -1.29 -3.11
CA ASN A 91 7.15 -0.72 -4.44
C ASN A 91 6.25 0.53 -4.41
N ARG A 92 5.20 0.53 -3.58
CA ARG A 92 4.34 1.69 -3.40
C ARG A 92 5.05 2.87 -2.73
N ILE A 93 5.91 2.60 -1.74
CA ILE A 93 6.69 3.65 -1.07
C ILE A 93 7.73 4.23 -2.04
N SER A 94 8.41 3.37 -2.80
CA SER A 94 9.43 3.82 -3.76
C SER A 94 8.82 4.68 -4.87
N SER A 95 7.67 4.28 -5.43
CA SER A 95 6.93 5.07 -6.42
C SER A 95 6.47 6.42 -5.84
N ALA A 96 5.86 6.42 -4.65
CA ALA A 96 5.43 7.65 -3.98
C ALA A 96 6.61 8.61 -3.69
N LYS A 97 7.78 8.08 -3.33
CA LYS A 97 9.00 8.88 -3.14
C LYS A 97 9.47 9.51 -4.44
N LEU A 98 9.50 8.73 -5.53
CA LEU A 98 9.86 9.23 -6.86
C LEU A 98 8.93 10.35 -7.33
N ASP A 99 7.63 10.20 -7.12
CA ASP A 99 6.64 11.21 -7.51
C ASP A 99 6.78 12.50 -6.70
N ARG A 100 7.05 12.39 -5.39
CA ARG A 100 7.33 13.55 -4.54
C ARG A 100 8.57 14.32 -5.02
N VAL A 101 9.64 13.60 -5.39
CA VAL A 101 10.88 14.21 -5.91
C VAL A 101 10.61 14.96 -7.22
N LYS A 102 9.90 14.34 -8.17
CA LYS A 102 9.52 14.99 -9.44
C LYS A 102 8.70 16.26 -9.21
N LYS A 103 7.73 16.23 -8.30
CA LYS A 103 6.89 17.39 -7.94
C LYS A 103 7.72 18.55 -7.38
N ASN A 104 8.67 18.27 -6.48
CA ASN A 104 9.55 19.29 -5.92
C ASN A 104 10.47 19.93 -6.97
N ARG A 105 11.06 19.13 -7.88
CA ARG A 105 11.87 19.64 -8.99
C ARG A 105 11.07 20.57 -9.91
N LYS A 106 9.84 20.20 -10.28
CA LYS A 106 8.95 21.02 -11.11
C LYS A 106 8.60 22.35 -10.42
N LYS A 107 8.28 22.32 -9.11
CA LYS A 107 8.00 23.52 -8.31
C LYS A 107 9.21 24.46 -8.25
N HIS A 108 10.41 23.92 -8.07
CA HIS A 108 11.64 24.71 -8.06
C HIS A 108 11.89 25.38 -9.42
N LYS A 109 11.77 24.64 -10.53
CA LYS A 109 11.93 25.17 -11.89
C LYS A 109 10.95 26.32 -12.18
N ALA A 110 9.66 26.14 -11.87
CA ALA A 110 8.66 27.18 -12.04
C ALA A 110 8.96 28.44 -11.22
N LYS A 111 9.43 28.29 -9.97
CA LYS A 111 9.83 29.42 -9.13
C LYS A 111 11.02 30.18 -9.74
N THR A 112 12.01 29.46 -10.28
CA THR A 112 13.19 30.08 -10.92
C THR A 112 12.83 30.81 -12.21
N GLU A 113 11.94 30.26 -13.05
CA GLU A 113 11.47 30.90 -14.28
C GLU A 113 10.66 32.17 -13.96
N LEU A 114 9.79 32.12 -12.95
CA LEU A 114 9.05 33.29 -12.48
C LEU A 114 9.98 34.40 -12.00
N LEU A 115 11.02 34.07 -11.22
CA LEU A 115 12.00 35.05 -10.75
C LEU A 115 12.76 35.70 -11.91
N LYS A 116 13.20 34.90 -12.90
CA LYS A 116 13.86 35.40 -14.11
C LYS A 116 12.97 36.38 -14.87
N SER A 117 11.70 36.02 -15.08
CA SER A 117 10.73 36.89 -15.77
C SER A 117 10.49 38.22 -15.04
N LYS A 118 10.45 38.21 -13.70
CA LYS A 118 10.34 39.43 -12.88
C LYS A 118 11.57 40.32 -12.97
N ILE A 119 12.77 39.73 -12.97
CA ILE A 119 14.03 40.48 -13.13
C ILE A 119 14.09 41.12 -14.52
N GLU A 120 13.73 40.39 -15.57
CA GLU A 120 13.78 40.90 -16.94
C GLU A 120 12.78 42.05 -17.17
N LYS A 121 11.57 41.95 -16.62
CA LYS A 121 10.58 43.05 -16.63
C LYS A 121 11.07 44.30 -15.90
N ARG A 122 11.85 44.15 -14.82
CA ARG A 122 12.46 45.28 -14.10
C ARG A 122 13.60 45.94 -14.85
N LYS A 123 14.34 45.20 -15.69
CA LYS A 123 15.44 45.75 -16.51
C LYS A 123 14.96 46.52 -17.75
N LYS A 124 13.71 46.31 -18.18
CA LYS A 124 13.08 46.94 -19.35
C LYS A 124 12.26 48.20 -19.00
N LYS A 125 12.30 48.65 -17.74
CA LYS A 125 11.57 49.81 -17.22
C LYS A 125 12.59 50.78 -16.61
#